data_AF-A0A835A4Y0-F1
#
_entry.id   AF-A0A835A4Y0-F1
#
_cell.length_a   1.000
_cell.length_b   1.000
_cell.length_c   1.000
_cell.angle_alpha   90.00
_cell.angle_beta   90.00
_cell.angle_gamma   90.00
#
_symmetry.space_group_name_H-M   'P 1'
#
loop_
_entity.id
_entity.type
_entity.pdbx_description
1 polymer ?
#
loop_
_entity_poly.entity_id
_entity_poly.type
_entity_poly.pdbx_seq_one_letter_code
_entity_poly.pdbx_strand_id
1 'polypeptide(L)'
;MISIRWVAKQSGCLTQESRTRRVTLCMKVVQKRMFGSKKADGSPFIGEVWPGDCAFPDFTSKRARGWWASLVKDFVSNGVDGIWNDMNEPAVFNVKALRITICVYGMLMANASKRPFVLTRAGFIGSQRYAATWTGDNLSNWEHLHMSLPMMLQLCEEVCRLALLRRYRLLPHMYTLFYHSHTKGTPVAVPVFFADPQDQELRKIETSFLLGPLLVCASTSPNKGAHECSHKFPKGIWLPFDFGDSHPDLPVLYLQGGAILPVGLPVKHVGEATLEDDLSLIIALDENGKAEGVLFEYAGDGYEFTHGEYLLTYYSAKLDSMAVTVKVFKSEGSWKRPKRNLKINVLLGGGAMISALGVDGEDVHLAMPPESKVCNLVASSELARKKLFEIIRPIPDIDEPESQQEGAEFSKTLVDLKSGDWLLKVVPWIGGRIISMKHRPTGMLCFCCAIYTLQAWLSYVQYPKEMCYFINR
;
A
#
# COMPACT_ATOMS: atom_id res chain seq x y z
N MET A 1 11.29 -4.74 9.03
CA MET A 1 11.95 -3.84 8.05
C MET A 1 13.04 -3.04 8.76
N ILE A 2 14.24 -2.93 8.20
CA ILE A 2 15.31 -2.08 8.76
C ILE A 2 15.49 -0.85 7.86
N SER A 3 15.46 0.35 8.47
CA SER A 3 15.94 1.58 7.84
C SER A 3 17.46 1.54 7.80
N ILE A 4 18.02 1.50 6.59
CA ILE A 4 19.46 1.58 6.41
C ILE A 4 19.79 2.94 5.80
N ARG A 5 20.51 3.76 6.57
CA ARG A 5 21.07 5.03 6.12
C ARG A 5 22.45 4.77 5.54
N TRP A 6 22.70 5.26 4.31
CA TRP A 6 23.95 5.10 3.56
C TRP A 6 25.12 5.84 4.19
N VAL A 7 25.65 5.36 5.32
CA VAL A 7 26.55 6.19 6.09
C VAL A 7 27.61 5.39 6.86
N ALA A 8 28.89 5.65 6.55
CA ALA A 8 30.02 5.25 7.37
C ALA A 8 30.72 6.48 7.97
N LYS A 9 30.55 6.71 9.28
CA LYS A 9 31.17 7.81 10.04
C LYS A 9 32.69 7.63 10.14
N GLN A 10 33.45 8.70 9.88
CA GLN A 10 34.88 8.75 10.21
C GLN A 10 35.02 9.06 11.72
N SER A 11 35.77 8.25 12.45
CA SER A 11 35.84 8.30 13.92
C SER A 11 36.42 9.60 14.49
N GLY A 12 35.84 10.10 15.60
CA GLY A 12 36.40 11.11 16.51
C GLY A 12 35.54 11.29 17.79
N CYS A 13 36.14 11.02 18.96
CA CYS A 13 35.70 11.22 20.37
C CYS A 13 34.23 11.05 20.79
N LEU A 14 33.92 9.95 21.46
CA LEU A 14 33.00 9.95 22.61
C LEU A 14 33.75 9.33 23.79
N THR A 15 33.96 10.15 24.82
CA THR A 15 34.53 9.76 26.11
C THR A 15 33.69 8.64 26.74
N GLN A 16 34.39 7.74 27.42
CA GLN A 16 33.90 6.61 28.21
C GLN A 16 32.59 6.90 28.96
N GLU A 17 31.52 6.18 28.64
CA GLU A 17 30.93 5.15 29.51
C GLU A 17 29.58 4.68 28.94
N SER A 18 29.41 3.36 28.93
CA SER A 18 28.20 2.59 28.62
C SER A 18 27.97 2.12 27.16
N ARG A 19 28.06 0.78 27.01
CA ARG A 19 27.38 -0.08 26.02
C ARG A 19 28.09 -0.36 24.68
N THR A 20 29.20 -1.06 24.81
CA THR A 20 29.55 -2.33 24.14
C THR A 20 28.46 -2.94 23.23
N ARG A 21 28.43 -2.53 21.94
CA ARG A 21 27.91 -3.24 20.72
C ARG A 21 27.59 -2.31 19.54
N ARG A 22 27.60 -0.98 19.71
CA ARG A 22 27.25 -0.01 18.64
C ARG A 22 28.42 0.74 17.98
N VAL A 23 29.59 0.14 17.75
CA VAL A 23 30.67 0.80 16.96
C VAL A 23 31.57 -0.22 16.24
N THR A 24 31.01 -1.19 15.52
CA THR A 24 31.83 -2.18 14.78
C THR A 24 31.69 -2.08 13.27
N LEU A 25 30.59 -1.50 12.76
CA LEU A 25 30.38 -1.31 11.31
C LEU A 25 31.22 -0.16 10.74
N CYS A 26 31.40 0.90 11.54
CA CYS A 26 32.00 2.16 11.12
C CYS A 26 33.49 2.06 10.76
N MET A 27 34.27 1.33 11.57
CA MET A 27 35.72 1.26 11.38
C MET A 27 36.12 0.44 10.15
N LYS A 28 35.29 -0.51 9.69
CA LYS A 28 35.66 -1.41 8.57
C LYS A 28 35.59 -0.76 7.18
N VAL A 29 34.80 0.30 7.00
CA VAL A 29 34.68 1.01 5.70
C VAL A 29 35.86 1.94 5.47
N VAL A 30 36.24 2.70 6.51
CA VAL A 30 37.31 3.70 6.45
C VAL A 30 38.70 3.04 6.48
N GLN A 31 38.92 1.98 7.28
CA GLN A 31 40.24 1.32 7.35
C GLN A 31 40.64 0.59 6.06
N LYS A 32 39.71 0.29 5.14
CA LYS A 32 40.03 -0.51 3.95
C LYS A 32 40.19 0.25 2.64
N ARG A 33 40.10 1.58 2.54
CA ARG A 33 40.34 2.37 1.29
C ARG A 33 39.65 1.88 -0.01
N MET A 34 38.73 0.89 0.05
CA MET A 34 38.45 0.01 -1.09
C MET A 34 37.00 0.04 -1.59
N PHE A 35 36.09 0.78 -0.94
CA PHE A 35 34.66 0.67 -1.20
C PHE A 35 33.89 1.99 -1.33
N GLY A 36 34.51 3.12 -0.98
CA GLY A 36 33.88 4.44 -1.08
C GLY A 36 34.10 5.11 -2.43
N SER A 37 33.16 5.94 -2.86
CA SER A 37 33.34 6.89 -3.95
C SER A 37 34.59 7.75 -3.71
N LYS A 38 35.28 8.12 -4.79
CA LYS A 38 36.53 8.89 -4.73
C LYS A 38 36.38 10.20 -5.49
N LYS A 39 37.12 11.22 -5.07
CA LYS A 39 37.35 12.44 -5.83
C LYS A 39 38.29 12.15 -7.01
N ALA A 40 38.41 13.11 -7.94
CA ALA A 40 39.27 12.98 -9.12
C ALA A 40 40.75 12.74 -8.77
N ASP A 41 41.21 13.23 -7.62
CA ASP A 41 42.56 13.01 -7.08
C ASP A 41 42.76 11.62 -6.42
N GLY A 42 41.73 10.78 -6.42
CA GLY A 42 41.74 9.44 -5.81
C GLY A 42 41.52 9.40 -4.30
N SER A 43 41.38 10.56 -3.64
CA SER A 43 41.01 10.65 -2.22
C SER A 43 39.55 10.24 -2.00
N PRO A 44 39.18 9.70 -0.82
CA PRO A 44 37.79 9.37 -0.52
C PRO A 44 36.87 10.60 -0.63
N PHE A 45 35.71 10.42 -1.26
CA PHE A 45 34.63 11.40 -1.18
C PHE A 45 33.97 11.31 0.20
N ILE A 46 33.97 12.43 0.91
CA ILE A 46 33.37 12.60 2.23
C ILE A 46 32.31 13.69 2.11
N GLY A 47 31.11 13.41 2.62
CA GLY A 47 30.01 14.35 2.67
C GLY A 47 29.36 14.36 4.04
N GLU A 48 28.86 15.52 4.43
CA GLU A 48 28.14 15.72 5.69
C GLU A 48 26.71 15.20 5.57
N VAL A 49 26.28 14.39 6.54
CA VAL A 49 24.93 13.84 6.65
C VAL A 49 24.56 13.73 8.14
N TRP A 50 23.41 13.14 8.49
CA TRP A 50 22.94 13.05 9.89
C TRP A 50 23.99 12.60 10.93
N PRO A 51 24.87 11.60 10.66
CA PRO A 51 25.90 11.20 11.61
C PRO A 51 27.20 12.04 11.60
N GLY A 52 27.25 13.11 10.80
CA GLY A 52 28.43 13.94 10.55
C GLY A 52 29.12 13.58 9.22
N ASP A 53 30.44 13.64 9.21
CA ASP A 53 31.27 13.34 8.04
C ASP A 53 31.29 11.85 7.69
N CYS A 54 30.85 11.53 6.47
CA CYS A 54 30.65 10.15 6.08
C CYS A 54 31.08 9.82 4.67
N ALA A 55 31.51 8.57 4.48
CA ALA A 55 31.85 8.02 3.17
C ALA A 55 30.63 7.36 2.50
N PHE A 56 30.56 7.47 1.18
CA PHE A 56 29.48 6.92 0.35
C PHE A 56 29.99 5.69 -0.40
N PRO A 57 29.38 4.50 -0.26
CA PRO A 57 29.84 3.33 -0.98
C PRO A 57 29.57 3.42 -2.49
N ASP A 58 30.52 3.00 -3.31
CA ASP A 58 30.38 2.95 -4.76
C ASP A 58 29.71 1.64 -5.20
N PHE A 59 28.39 1.63 -5.33
CA PHE A 59 27.62 0.46 -5.75
C PHE A 59 27.76 0.10 -7.24
N THR A 60 28.46 0.90 -8.04
CA THR A 60 28.86 0.45 -9.39
C THR A 60 29.93 -0.66 -9.29
N SER A 61 30.71 -0.66 -8.21
CA SER A 61 31.70 -1.70 -7.91
C SER A 61 31.04 -2.99 -7.41
N LYS A 62 31.34 -4.11 -8.09
CA LYS A 62 30.96 -5.47 -7.63
C LYS A 62 31.48 -5.75 -6.21
N ARG A 63 32.64 -5.19 -5.88
CA ARG A 63 33.29 -5.35 -4.58
C ARG A 63 32.48 -4.69 -3.46
N ALA A 64 31.99 -3.47 -3.68
CA ALA A 64 31.14 -2.76 -2.73
C ALA A 64 29.77 -3.44 -2.57
N ARG A 65 29.17 -3.91 -3.67
CA ARG A 65 27.94 -4.72 -3.61
C ARG A 65 28.11 -5.99 -2.78
N GLY A 66 29.20 -6.73 -2.97
CA GLY A 66 29.49 -7.94 -2.20
C GLY A 66 29.73 -7.65 -0.71
N TRP A 67 30.47 -6.58 -0.40
CA TRP A 67 30.63 -6.12 0.97
C TRP A 67 29.29 -5.76 1.62
N TRP A 68 28.44 -4.99 0.94
CA TRP A 68 27.12 -4.62 1.44
C TRP A 68 26.20 -5.82 1.66
N ALA A 69 26.14 -6.74 0.70
CA ALA A 69 25.37 -7.98 0.82
C ALA A 69 25.79 -8.80 2.04
N SER A 70 27.10 -8.84 2.36
CA SER A 70 27.59 -9.52 3.56
C SER A 70 27.05 -8.91 4.86
N LEU A 71 26.83 -7.59 4.91
CA LEU A 71 26.27 -6.92 6.08
C LEU A 71 24.76 -7.17 6.21
N VAL A 72 24.05 -7.15 5.08
CA VAL A 72 22.61 -7.42 5.02
C VAL A 72 22.31 -8.87 5.43
N LYS A 73 23.17 -9.82 5.03
CA LYS A 73 22.98 -11.25 5.32
C LYS A 73 22.77 -11.52 6.81
N ASP A 74 23.55 -10.87 7.67
CA ASP A 74 23.43 -11.03 9.12
C ASP A 74 22.06 -10.55 9.61
N PHE A 75 21.56 -9.42 9.11
CA PHE A 75 20.22 -8.92 9.47
C PHE A 75 19.10 -9.86 9.00
N VAL A 76 19.17 -10.37 7.77
CA VAL A 76 18.19 -11.31 7.24
C VAL A 76 18.18 -12.60 8.07
N SER A 77 19.36 -13.11 8.46
CA SER A 77 19.47 -14.28 9.32
C SER A 77 18.89 -14.08 10.73
N ASN A 78 18.75 -12.83 11.17
CA ASN A 78 18.11 -12.44 12.44
C ASN A 78 16.61 -12.12 12.30
N GLY A 79 15.97 -12.49 11.19
CA GLY A 79 14.52 -12.35 11.01
C GLY A 79 14.06 -11.01 10.42
N VAL A 80 14.92 -10.32 9.66
CA VAL A 80 14.54 -9.08 8.97
C VAL A 80 14.00 -9.40 7.57
N ASP A 81 12.70 -9.14 7.36
CA ASP A 81 12.00 -9.47 6.11
C ASP A 81 12.06 -8.40 5.00
N GLY A 82 12.67 -7.25 5.26
CA GLY A 82 12.66 -6.14 4.30
C GLY A 82 13.68 -5.04 4.59
N ILE A 83 14.15 -4.40 3.53
CA ILE A 83 15.07 -3.25 3.58
C ILE A 83 14.34 -1.97 3.19
N TRP A 84 14.58 -0.92 3.98
CA TRP A 84 14.19 0.44 3.66
C TRP A 84 15.45 1.29 3.43
N ASN A 85 15.67 1.66 2.16
CA ASN A 85 16.78 2.46 1.69
C ASN A 85 16.39 3.93 1.58
N ASP A 86 16.99 4.76 2.43
CA ASP A 86 16.71 6.19 2.52
C ASP A 86 17.96 7.03 2.24
N MET A 87 17.77 8.31 1.88
CA MET A 87 18.83 9.28 1.58
C MET A 87 19.71 8.89 0.38
N ASN A 88 19.16 8.13 -0.57
CA ASN A 88 19.92 7.45 -1.62
C ASN A 88 19.93 8.18 -2.98
N GLU A 89 19.59 9.47 -3.01
CA GLU A 89 19.73 10.34 -4.18
C GLU A 89 21.17 10.40 -4.75
N PRO A 90 22.27 10.43 -3.95
CA PRO A 90 22.42 10.52 -2.48
C PRO A 90 22.23 11.93 -1.90
N ALA A 91 21.56 12.02 -0.75
CA ALA A 91 21.42 13.29 -0.02
C ALA A 91 22.69 13.59 0.79
N VAL A 92 23.32 14.73 0.49
CA VAL A 92 24.48 15.29 1.22
C VAL A 92 24.08 16.68 1.68
N PHE A 93 24.29 16.99 2.95
CA PHE A 93 24.02 18.32 3.47
C PHE A 93 24.99 19.34 2.87
N ASN A 94 24.52 20.57 2.68
CA ASN A 94 25.36 21.70 2.27
C ASN A 94 26.08 21.54 0.90
N VAL A 95 25.64 20.62 0.05
CA VAL A 95 26.18 20.42 -1.31
C VAL A 95 25.05 20.47 -2.35
N LYS A 96 25.29 21.14 -3.49
CA LYS A 96 24.38 21.08 -4.65
C LYS A 96 24.46 19.69 -5.30
N ALA A 97 23.46 18.86 -5.00
CA ALA A 97 23.06 17.62 -5.66
C ALA A 97 24.21 16.80 -6.27
N LEU A 98 24.78 15.86 -5.49
CA LEU A 98 25.46 14.72 -6.09
C LEU A 98 24.40 13.77 -6.66
N ARG A 99 24.51 13.43 -7.93
CA ARG A 99 23.74 12.34 -8.54
C ARG A 99 24.65 11.14 -8.68
N ILE A 100 24.07 9.96 -8.46
CA ILE A 100 24.63 8.61 -8.64
C ILE A 100 25.19 8.06 -7.33
N THR A 101 24.39 7.21 -6.69
CA THR A 101 24.65 5.76 -6.57
C THR A 101 23.43 5.11 -5.90
N ILE A 102 22.61 4.37 -6.64
CA ILE A 102 21.39 3.72 -6.14
C ILE A 102 21.67 2.22 -5.97
N CYS A 103 21.70 1.73 -4.73
CA CYS A 103 21.74 0.30 -4.47
C CYS A 103 20.35 -0.22 -4.13
N VAL A 104 19.75 -0.94 -5.07
CA VAL A 104 18.49 -1.68 -4.87
C VAL A 104 18.71 -3.19 -4.65
N TYR A 105 19.97 -3.64 -4.68
CA TYR A 105 20.32 -5.06 -4.77
C TYR A 105 20.63 -5.74 -3.43
N GLY A 106 20.72 -4.99 -2.33
CA GLY A 106 21.29 -5.50 -1.06
C GLY A 106 20.64 -6.79 -0.55
N MET A 107 19.30 -6.88 -0.65
CA MET A 107 18.53 -8.02 -0.16
C MET A 107 18.46 -9.18 -1.17
N LEU A 108 18.37 -8.88 -2.47
CA LEU A 108 18.44 -9.88 -3.56
C LEU A 108 19.71 -10.73 -3.45
N MET A 109 20.82 -10.13 -3.01
CA MET A 109 22.11 -10.80 -2.86
C MET A 109 22.25 -11.55 -1.52
N ALA A 110 21.38 -11.31 -0.54
CA ALA A 110 21.48 -11.85 0.82
C ALA A 110 20.66 -13.12 1.03
N ASN A 111 19.50 -13.23 0.37
CA ASN A 111 18.67 -14.42 0.40
C ASN A 111 18.00 -14.64 -0.96
N ALA A 112 18.50 -15.62 -1.72
CA ALA A 112 17.99 -15.92 -3.06
C ALA A 112 16.67 -16.73 -3.05
N SER A 113 16.30 -17.33 -1.92
CA SER A 113 15.15 -18.23 -1.81
C SER A 113 13.85 -17.50 -1.44
N LYS A 114 13.92 -16.24 -1.02
CA LYS A 114 12.75 -15.41 -0.67
C LYS A 114 12.68 -14.19 -1.57
N ARG A 115 11.46 -13.73 -1.86
CA ARG A 115 11.29 -12.47 -2.58
C ARG A 115 11.64 -11.31 -1.65
N PRO A 116 12.60 -10.45 -2.00
CA PRO A 116 12.97 -9.37 -1.12
C PRO A 116 11.96 -8.22 -1.20
N PHE A 117 11.60 -7.70 -0.03
CA PHE A 117 10.94 -6.40 0.04
C PHE A 117 11.99 -5.29 0.16
N VAL A 118 12.18 -4.53 -0.92
CA VAL A 118 13.07 -3.36 -0.95
C VAL A 118 12.24 -2.11 -1.21
N LEU A 119 12.26 -1.17 -0.26
CA LEU A 119 11.63 0.14 -0.37
C LEU A 119 12.73 1.20 -0.49
N THR A 120 12.73 2.03 -1.54
CA THR A 120 13.79 3.02 -1.82
C THR A 120 13.24 4.41 -2.10
N ARG A 121 13.95 5.49 -1.73
CA ARG A 121 13.48 6.86 -1.98
C ARG A 121 13.76 7.32 -3.40
N ALA A 122 15.02 7.14 -3.80
CA ALA A 122 15.49 7.48 -5.13
C ALA A 122 15.68 6.23 -5.99
N GLY A 123 15.26 6.33 -7.24
CA GLY A 123 15.35 5.31 -8.28
C GLY A 123 15.56 5.95 -9.66
N PHE A 124 15.93 5.14 -10.64
CA PHE A 124 15.99 5.52 -12.05
C PHE A 124 14.97 4.71 -12.86
N ILE A 125 14.79 5.02 -14.15
CA ILE A 125 13.98 4.19 -15.05
C ILE A 125 14.52 2.75 -15.00
N GLY A 126 13.64 1.79 -14.75
CA GLY A 126 14.01 0.37 -14.58
C GLY A 126 14.20 -0.06 -13.12
N SER A 127 14.23 0.86 -12.15
CA SER A 127 14.33 0.51 -10.72
C SER A 127 13.16 -0.35 -10.20
N GLN A 128 11.98 -0.29 -10.85
CA GLN A 128 10.82 -1.10 -10.51
C GLN A 128 11.06 -2.61 -10.63
N ARG A 129 12.13 -3.03 -11.33
CA ARG A 129 12.56 -4.44 -11.41
C ARG A 129 13.13 -4.97 -10.09
N TYR A 130 13.49 -4.07 -9.16
CA TYR A 130 14.28 -4.40 -7.98
C TYR A 130 13.74 -3.81 -6.68
N ALA A 131 12.98 -2.72 -6.72
CA ALA A 131 12.48 -2.06 -5.51
C ALA A 131 11.17 -1.28 -5.75
N ALA A 132 10.37 -1.16 -4.68
CA ALA A 132 9.29 -0.20 -4.58
C ALA A 132 9.85 1.18 -4.21
N THR A 133 9.16 2.25 -4.63
CA THR A 133 9.53 3.64 -4.31
C THR A 133 8.44 4.30 -3.46
N TRP A 134 8.82 5.10 -2.47
CA TRP A 134 7.86 5.97 -1.76
C TRP A 134 8.09 7.44 -2.12
N THR A 135 7.09 8.28 -1.88
CA THR A 135 7.04 9.69 -2.30
C THR A 135 7.94 10.65 -1.51
N GLY A 136 8.85 10.13 -0.70
CA GLY A 136 9.79 10.93 0.09
C GLY A 136 9.18 11.53 1.36
N ASP A 137 9.88 12.52 1.90
CA ASP A 137 9.55 13.19 3.15
C ASP A 137 8.42 14.20 2.87
N ASN A 138 7.20 13.83 3.22
CA ASN A 138 6.08 14.77 3.23
C ASN A 138 6.16 15.70 4.45
N LEU A 139 5.60 16.90 4.33
CA LEU A 139 5.62 17.87 5.42
C LEU A 139 4.70 17.41 6.55
N SER A 140 5.16 17.54 7.80
CA SER A 140 4.33 17.45 9.01
C SER A 140 4.03 18.86 9.51
N ASN A 141 3.14 19.57 8.81
CA ASN A 141 2.69 20.90 9.25
C ASN A 141 1.64 20.75 10.39
N TRP A 142 1.22 21.88 10.97
CA TRP A 142 0.26 21.88 12.08
C TRP A 142 -1.08 21.24 11.70
N GLU A 143 -1.50 21.29 10.43
CA GLU A 143 -2.66 20.54 9.91
C GLU A 143 -2.49 19.02 10.15
N HIS A 144 -1.29 18.46 9.94
CA HIS A 144 -0.97 17.04 10.17
C HIS A 144 -0.77 16.64 11.65
N LEU A 145 -0.22 17.53 12.49
CA LEU A 145 -0.09 17.28 13.94
C LEU A 145 -1.43 17.48 14.65
N HIS A 146 -2.25 18.42 14.19
CA HIS A 146 -3.58 18.66 14.72
C HIS A 146 -4.52 17.51 14.37
N MET A 147 -4.42 16.91 13.17
CA MET A 147 -5.07 15.62 12.85
C MET A 147 -4.65 14.45 13.77
N SER A 148 -3.49 14.53 14.44
CA SER A 148 -3.09 13.48 15.39
C SER A 148 -3.89 13.50 16.70
N LEU A 149 -4.56 14.62 17.03
CA LEU A 149 -5.43 14.74 18.20
C LEU A 149 -6.80 14.06 17.98
N PRO A 150 -7.51 14.23 16.84
CA PRO A 150 -8.63 13.38 16.43
C PRO A 150 -8.24 11.92 16.17
N MET A 151 -7.01 11.63 15.73
CA MET A 151 -6.50 10.25 15.63
C MET A 151 -6.39 9.53 16.98
N MET A 152 -6.29 10.28 18.09
CA MET A 152 -6.34 9.73 19.45
C MET A 152 -7.79 9.57 19.98
N LEU A 153 -8.79 10.03 19.24
CA LEU A 153 -10.21 9.90 19.57
C LEU A 153 -10.83 8.77 18.72
N GLN A 154 -11.74 7.99 19.32
CA GLN A 154 -12.33 6.75 18.76
C GLN A 154 -12.84 6.82 17.30
N LEU A 155 -13.21 8.01 16.81
CA LEU A 155 -13.77 8.24 15.47
C LEU A 155 -12.78 7.94 14.34
N CYS A 156 -11.53 8.38 14.45
CA CYS A 156 -10.53 8.15 13.40
C CYS A 156 -10.02 6.69 13.40
N GLU A 157 -9.93 6.08 14.58
CA GLU A 157 -9.58 4.65 14.73
C GLU A 157 -10.56 3.78 13.95
N GLU A 158 -11.86 4.07 14.05
CA GLU A 158 -12.89 3.33 13.33
C GLU A 158 -12.74 3.44 11.81
N VAL A 159 -12.59 4.65 11.27
CA VAL A 159 -12.39 4.85 9.82
C VAL A 159 -11.12 4.16 9.34
N CYS A 160 -10.02 4.27 10.08
CA CYS A 160 -8.76 3.58 9.77
C CYS A 160 -8.96 2.06 9.74
N ARG A 161 -9.66 1.51 10.75
CA ARG A 161 -9.97 0.09 10.85
C ARG A 161 -10.81 -0.38 9.66
N LEU A 162 -11.87 0.36 9.29
CA LEU A 162 -12.70 0.04 8.13
C LEU A 162 -11.89 0.09 6.82
N ALA A 163 -11.06 1.12 6.64
CA ALA A 163 -10.17 1.23 5.46
C ALA A 163 -9.19 0.06 5.34
N LEU A 164 -8.60 -0.37 6.46
CA LEU A 164 -7.71 -1.53 6.50
C LEU A 164 -8.48 -2.82 6.18
N LEU A 165 -9.66 -3.02 6.77
CA LEU A 165 -10.49 -4.20 6.48
C LEU A 165 -10.90 -4.27 5.00
N ARG A 166 -11.25 -3.15 4.36
CA ARG A 166 -11.49 -3.08 2.91
C ARG A 166 -10.27 -3.54 2.12
N ARG A 167 -9.08 -3.01 2.47
CA ARG A 167 -7.83 -3.41 1.82
C ARG A 167 -7.58 -4.91 1.95
N TYR A 168 -7.77 -5.48 3.14
CA TYR A 168 -7.56 -6.92 3.38
C TYR A 168 -8.53 -7.79 2.56
N ARG A 169 -9.81 -7.39 2.47
CA ARG A 169 -10.78 -8.06 1.59
C ARG A 169 -10.39 -8.00 0.11
N LEU A 170 -9.79 -6.89 -0.32
CA LEU A 170 -9.35 -6.69 -1.71
C LEU A 170 -8.00 -7.33 -2.06
N LEU A 171 -7.32 -7.99 -1.11
CA LEU A 171 -6.01 -8.60 -1.37
C LEU A 171 -6.01 -9.59 -2.54
N PRO A 172 -6.99 -10.51 -2.71
CA PRO A 172 -7.00 -11.43 -3.85
C PRO A 172 -6.99 -10.69 -5.20
N HIS A 173 -7.80 -9.63 -5.30
CA HIS A 173 -7.80 -8.74 -6.46
C HIS A 173 -6.46 -8.00 -6.64
N MET A 174 -5.93 -7.38 -5.59
CA MET A 174 -4.67 -6.65 -5.65
C MET A 174 -3.50 -7.54 -6.06
N TYR A 175 -3.42 -8.78 -5.55
CA TYR A 175 -2.37 -9.73 -5.94
C TYR A 175 -2.51 -10.19 -7.39
N THR A 176 -3.73 -10.27 -7.90
CA THR A 176 -3.98 -10.52 -9.32
C THR A 176 -3.50 -9.35 -10.19
N LEU A 177 -3.73 -8.11 -9.76
CA LEU A 177 -3.17 -6.93 -10.42
C LEU A 177 -1.64 -6.90 -10.34
N PHE A 178 -1.03 -7.28 -9.22
CA PHE A 178 0.43 -7.39 -9.10
C PHE A 178 0.99 -8.43 -10.07
N TYR A 179 0.33 -9.57 -10.23
CA TYR A 179 0.71 -10.57 -11.22
C TYR A 179 0.64 -10.03 -12.65
N HIS A 180 -0.44 -9.32 -13.01
CA HIS A 180 -0.53 -8.66 -14.32
C HIS A 180 0.51 -7.56 -14.51
N SER A 181 0.80 -6.79 -13.46
CA SER A 181 1.86 -5.78 -13.50
C SER A 181 3.22 -6.42 -13.74
N HIS A 182 3.50 -7.53 -13.07
CA HIS A 182 4.75 -8.29 -13.24
C HIS A 182 4.88 -8.90 -14.64
N THR A 183 3.81 -9.48 -15.18
CA THR A 183 3.84 -10.24 -16.45
C THR A 183 3.63 -9.39 -17.70
N LYS A 184 2.83 -8.33 -17.59
CA LYS A 184 2.40 -7.49 -18.73
C LYS A 184 2.87 -6.03 -18.62
N GLY A 185 3.36 -5.60 -17.45
CA GLY A 185 3.76 -4.21 -17.21
C GLY A 185 2.59 -3.24 -16.97
N THR A 186 1.35 -3.74 -16.85
CA THR A 186 0.18 -2.90 -16.55
C THR A 186 0.31 -2.28 -15.15
N PRO A 187 0.08 -0.97 -14.96
CA PRO A 187 0.10 -0.39 -13.62
C PRO A 187 -1.05 -0.92 -12.75
N VAL A 188 -0.84 -0.98 -11.43
CA VAL A 188 -1.85 -1.50 -10.48
C VAL A 188 -2.94 -0.46 -10.23
N ALA A 189 -2.54 0.75 -9.81
CA ALA A 189 -3.41 1.92 -9.90
C ALA A 189 -3.19 2.62 -11.23
N VAL A 190 -4.26 2.80 -11.99
CA VAL A 190 -4.24 3.53 -13.26
C VAL A 190 -5.14 4.77 -13.18
N PRO A 191 -4.76 5.89 -13.81
CA PRO A 191 -5.63 7.04 -13.95
C PRO A 191 -6.95 6.70 -14.65
N VAL A 192 -8.03 7.42 -14.33
CA VAL A 192 -9.38 7.13 -14.85
C VAL A 192 -9.46 7.17 -16.39
N PHE A 193 -8.68 8.05 -17.04
CA PHE A 193 -8.67 8.16 -18.50
C PHE A 193 -8.16 6.89 -19.23
N PHE A 194 -7.54 5.93 -18.53
CA PHE A 194 -7.18 4.64 -19.14
C PHE A 194 -8.41 3.81 -19.52
N ALA A 195 -9.52 3.97 -18.81
CA ALA A 195 -10.78 3.28 -19.14
C ALA A 195 -11.48 3.90 -20.35
N ASP A 196 -11.29 5.18 -20.62
CA ASP A 196 -11.83 5.86 -21.80
C ASP A 196 -10.85 6.96 -22.30
N PRO A 197 -9.85 6.59 -23.12
CA PRO A 197 -8.83 7.53 -23.57
C PRO A 197 -9.34 8.64 -24.50
N GLN A 198 -10.57 8.50 -25.03
CA GLN A 198 -11.18 9.45 -25.95
C GLN A 198 -11.77 10.65 -25.21
N ASP A 199 -12.22 10.46 -23.96
CA ASP A 199 -12.69 11.57 -23.12
C ASP A 199 -11.51 12.31 -22.47
N GLN A 200 -11.16 13.45 -23.04
CA GLN A 200 -10.04 14.27 -22.59
C GLN A 200 -10.24 14.87 -21.19
N GLU A 201 -11.49 15.02 -20.73
CA GLU A 201 -11.77 15.59 -19.40
C GLU A 201 -11.37 14.62 -18.29
N LEU A 202 -11.33 13.30 -18.57
CA LEU A 202 -10.87 12.30 -17.60
C LEU A 202 -9.40 12.48 -17.21
N ARG A 203 -8.60 13.20 -18.02
CA ARG A 203 -7.20 13.52 -17.69
C ARG A 203 -7.06 14.55 -16.57
N LYS A 204 -8.12 15.31 -16.30
CA LYS A 204 -8.16 16.32 -15.22
C LYS A 204 -8.57 15.73 -13.88
N ILE A 205 -8.95 14.45 -13.83
CA ILE A 205 -9.41 13.80 -12.61
C ILE A 205 -8.21 13.34 -11.80
N GLU A 206 -8.05 13.95 -10.63
CA GLU A 206 -6.99 13.63 -9.66
C GLU A 206 -7.53 12.97 -8.38
N THR A 207 -8.85 12.99 -8.19
CA THR A 207 -9.54 12.49 -6.99
C THR A 207 -9.99 11.03 -7.11
N SER A 208 -9.76 10.40 -8.27
CA SER A 208 -10.21 9.03 -8.55
C SER A 208 -9.16 8.27 -9.35
N PHE A 209 -9.14 6.95 -9.19
CA PHE A 209 -8.28 6.05 -9.95
C PHE A 209 -8.87 4.64 -10.01
N LEU A 210 -8.34 3.83 -10.91
CA LEU A 210 -8.79 2.47 -11.15
C LEU A 210 -7.80 1.47 -10.57
N LEU A 211 -8.32 0.43 -9.92
CA LEU A 211 -7.62 -0.79 -9.56
C LEU A 211 -8.20 -1.91 -10.44
N GLY A 212 -7.68 -2.08 -11.65
CA GLY A 212 -8.33 -2.92 -12.67
C GLY A 212 -9.75 -2.41 -12.97
N PRO A 213 -10.81 -3.24 -12.86
CA PRO A 213 -12.20 -2.82 -13.10
C PRO A 213 -12.84 -2.08 -11.91
N LEU A 214 -12.12 -1.87 -10.81
CA LEU A 214 -12.61 -1.18 -9.62
C LEU A 214 -12.25 0.30 -9.69
N LEU A 215 -13.23 1.17 -9.84
CA LEU A 215 -13.05 2.61 -9.71
C LEU A 215 -13.16 3.01 -8.24
N VAL A 216 -12.12 3.69 -7.76
CA VAL A 216 -12.02 4.24 -6.42
C VAL A 216 -12.12 5.75 -6.50
N CYS A 217 -13.10 6.33 -5.84
CA CYS A 217 -13.30 7.76 -5.76
C CYS A 217 -13.09 8.26 -4.34
N ALA A 218 -12.20 9.23 -4.14
CA ALA A 218 -11.94 9.88 -2.85
C ALA A 218 -12.37 11.34 -2.90
N SER A 219 -12.55 11.96 -1.72
CA SER A 219 -12.68 13.40 -1.60
C SER A 219 -11.33 14.00 -1.23
N THR A 220 -11.02 15.14 -1.84
CA THR A 220 -9.91 16.02 -1.45
C THR A 220 -10.43 17.38 -0.99
N SER A 221 -11.75 17.55 -0.89
CA SER A 221 -12.39 18.80 -0.47
C SER A 221 -12.61 18.77 1.04
N PRO A 222 -12.26 19.85 1.76
CA PRO A 222 -12.57 19.95 3.17
C PRO A 222 -14.07 19.82 3.45
N ASN A 223 -14.42 19.10 4.51
CA ASN A 223 -15.75 18.90 5.06
C ASN A 223 -16.76 18.29 4.07
N LYS A 224 -16.28 17.60 3.03
CA LYS A 224 -17.11 16.88 2.07
C LYS A 224 -16.66 15.43 1.95
N GLY A 225 -17.57 14.51 2.21
CA GLY A 225 -17.32 13.10 1.98
C GLY A 225 -17.26 12.77 0.49
N ALA A 226 -16.56 11.68 0.13
CA ALA A 226 -16.46 11.25 -1.26
C ALA A 226 -17.84 10.98 -1.89
N HIS A 227 -18.83 10.58 -1.10
CA HIS A 227 -20.20 10.34 -1.53
C HIS A 227 -20.97 11.61 -1.94
N GLU A 228 -20.51 12.80 -1.55
CA GLU A 228 -21.11 14.10 -1.88
C GLU A 228 -20.48 14.74 -3.12
N CYS A 229 -19.30 14.26 -3.54
CA CYS A 229 -18.60 14.76 -4.70
C CYS A 229 -19.27 14.29 -6.00
N SER A 230 -19.37 15.19 -6.98
CA SER A 230 -19.74 14.80 -8.34
C SER A 230 -18.56 14.08 -8.99
N HIS A 231 -18.74 12.79 -9.28
CA HIS A 231 -17.73 11.97 -9.95
C HIS A 231 -18.03 11.90 -11.44
N LYS A 232 -17.04 12.23 -12.27
CA LYS A 232 -17.11 11.98 -13.70
C LYS A 232 -16.66 10.54 -13.99
N PHE A 233 -17.57 9.75 -14.55
CA PHE A 233 -17.32 8.35 -14.89
C PHE A 233 -16.84 8.20 -16.34
N PRO A 234 -15.95 7.24 -16.63
CA PRO A 234 -15.72 6.76 -17.98
C PRO A 234 -17.02 6.21 -18.59
N LYS A 235 -17.10 6.16 -19.93
CA LYS A 235 -18.23 5.52 -20.61
C LYS A 235 -18.38 4.06 -20.15
N GLY A 236 -19.63 3.66 -19.84
CA GLY A 236 -19.99 2.31 -19.44
C GLY A 236 -20.85 2.27 -18.18
N ILE A 237 -21.10 1.06 -17.71
CA ILE A 237 -21.85 0.82 -16.47
C ILE A 237 -20.86 0.84 -15.30
N TRP A 238 -21.20 1.58 -14.24
CA TRP A 238 -20.42 1.67 -13.00
C TRP A 238 -21.37 1.51 -11.81
N LEU A 239 -21.31 0.36 -11.13
CA LEU A 239 -22.22 0.04 -10.04
C LEU A 239 -21.55 0.29 -8.69
N PRO A 240 -22.11 1.17 -7.83
CA PRO A 240 -21.56 1.40 -6.50
C PRO A 240 -21.75 0.18 -5.61
N PHE A 241 -20.80 -0.06 -4.70
CA PHE A 241 -20.93 -1.09 -3.66
C PHE A 241 -20.06 -0.76 -2.43
N ASP A 242 -20.31 -1.44 -1.31
CA ASP A 242 -19.47 -1.44 -0.11
C ASP A 242 -19.50 -2.82 0.56
N PHE A 243 -18.78 -2.99 1.68
CA PHE A 243 -18.75 -4.24 2.44
C PHE A 243 -19.60 -4.20 3.72
N GLY A 244 -20.66 -3.38 3.72
CA GLY A 244 -21.42 -3.02 4.93
C GLY A 244 -20.67 -2.02 5.81
N ASP A 245 -19.77 -1.23 5.22
CA ASP A 245 -18.83 -0.35 5.92
C ASP A 245 -18.80 1.07 5.33
N SER A 246 -19.92 1.52 4.75
CA SER A 246 -20.06 2.88 4.23
C SER A 246 -19.74 3.94 5.30
N HIS A 247 -18.92 4.92 4.93
CA HIS A 247 -18.51 6.04 5.80
C HIS A 247 -18.14 7.27 4.94
N PRO A 248 -18.47 8.51 5.36
CA PRO A 248 -18.16 9.73 4.59
C PRO A 248 -16.69 9.87 4.19
N ASP A 249 -15.80 9.54 5.14
CA ASP A 249 -14.34 9.65 5.00
C ASP A 249 -13.67 8.44 4.33
N LEU A 250 -14.45 7.45 3.90
CA LEU A 250 -13.94 6.33 3.12
C LEU A 250 -14.13 6.58 1.62
N PRO A 251 -13.21 6.10 0.76
CA PRO A 251 -13.42 6.13 -0.67
C PRO A 251 -14.70 5.38 -1.08
N VAL A 252 -15.40 5.91 -2.07
CA VAL A 252 -16.53 5.22 -2.71
C VAL A 252 -15.98 4.28 -3.77
N LEU A 253 -16.56 3.08 -3.84
CA LEU A 253 -16.15 2.02 -4.75
C LEU A 253 -17.23 1.82 -5.82
N TYR A 254 -16.80 1.74 -7.08
CA TYR A 254 -17.65 1.38 -8.21
C TYR A 254 -17.03 0.23 -8.98
N LEU A 255 -17.81 -0.81 -9.25
CA LEU A 255 -17.39 -1.92 -10.11
C LEU A 255 -17.89 -1.67 -11.53
N GLN A 256 -16.98 -1.78 -12.50
CA GLN A 256 -17.31 -1.70 -13.91
C GLN A 256 -18.25 -2.85 -14.32
N GLY A 257 -19.30 -2.56 -15.08
CA GLY A 257 -20.15 -3.58 -15.69
C GLY A 257 -19.34 -4.47 -16.63
N GLY A 258 -19.57 -5.78 -16.55
CA GLY A 258 -18.76 -6.79 -17.23
C GLY A 258 -17.65 -7.39 -16.36
N ALA A 259 -17.52 -6.97 -15.09
CA ALA A 259 -16.44 -7.43 -14.22
C ALA A 259 -16.90 -8.32 -13.07
N ILE A 260 -16.05 -9.30 -12.74
CA ILE A 260 -16.10 -10.09 -11.51
C ILE A 260 -14.88 -9.71 -10.67
N LEU A 261 -15.12 -9.31 -9.42
CA LEU A 261 -14.12 -8.90 -8.44
C LEU A 261 -13.98 -9.98 -7.35
N PRO A 262 -12.87 -10.74 -7.32
CA PRO A 262 -12.58 -11.68 -6.24
C PRO A 262 -12.18 -10.94 -4.95
N VAL A 263 -12.82 -11.29 -3.84
CA VAL A 263 -12.57 -10.72 -2.51
C VAL A 263 -12.47 -11.82 -1.46
N GLY A 264 -11.54 -11.66 -0.53
CA GLY A 264 -11.23 -12.63 0.52
C GLY A 264 -11.81 -12.24 1.87
N LEU A 265 -11.54 -13.08 2.87
CA LEU A 265 -11.90 -12.81 4.26
C LEU A 265 -11.08 -11.64 4.83
N PRO A 266 -11.66 -10.85 5.75
CA PRO A 266 -10.91 -9.86 6.50
C PRO A 266 -9.99 -10.57 7.52
N VAL A 267 -8.72 -10.72 7.19
CA VAL A 267 -7.68 -11.26 8.09
C VAL A 267 -6.93 -10.12 8.79
N LYS A 268 -6.33 -10.39 9.96
CA LYS A 268 -5.55 -9.38 10.70
C LYS A 268 -4.17 -9.17 10.09
N HIS A 269 -3.61 -10.23 9.51
CA HIS A 269 -2.38 -10.20 8.74
C HIS A 269 -2.36 -11.31 7.69
N VAL A 270 -1.56 -11.13 6.64
CA VAL A 270 -1.54 -12.04 5.48
C VAL A 270 -1.15 -13.48 5.83
N GLY A 271 -0.42 -13.70 6.91
CA GLY A 271 -0.06 -15.05 7.37
C GLY A 271 -1.19 -15.87 8.02
N GLU A 272 -2.35 -15.27 8.31
CA GLU A 272 -3.54 -16.02 8.73
C GLU A 272 -4.28 -16.64 7.54
N ALA A 273 -4.10 -16.06 6.35
CA ALA A 273 -4.84 -16.47 5.16
C ALA A 273 -4.33 -17.81 4.63
N THR A 274 -5.28 -18.68 4.28
CA THR A 274 -5.00 -19.97 3.66
C THR A 274 -5.71 -20.07 2.31
N LEU A 275 -5.26 -20.99 1.46
CA LEU A 275 -5.94 -21.24 0.17
C LEU A 275 -7.32 -21.87 0.36
N GLU A 276 -7.57 -22.51 1.50
CA GLU A 276 -8.85 -23.13 1.82
C GLU A 276 -9.88 -22.12 2.36
N ASP A 277 -9.46 -20.89 2.63
CA ASP A 277 -10.34 -19.82 3.10
C ASP A 277 -11.44 -19.54 2.08
N ASP A 278 -12.66 -19.31 2.58
CA ASP A 278 -13.83 -18.98 1.77
C ASP A 278 -13.57 -17.80 0.83
N LEU A 279 -13.99 -17.96 -0.43
CA LEU A 279 -13.87 -16.93 -1.45
C LEU A 279 -15.22 -16.25 -1.69
N SER A 280 -15.19 -14.94 -1.91
CA SER A 280 -16.36 -14.19 -2.39
C SER A 280 -16.10 -13.57 -3.75
N LEU A 281 -17.11 -13.56 -4.62
CA LEU A 281 -17.09 -12.85 -5.90
C LEU A 281 -18.13 -11.74 -5.87
N ILE A 282 -17.75 -10.51 -6.21
CA ILE A 282 -18.68 -9.41 -6.47
C ILE A 282 -18.81 -9.25 -7.98
N ILE A 283 -20.03 -9.28 -8.50
CA ILE A 283 -20.31 -9.43 -9.94
C ILE A 283 -21.14 -8.23 -10.40
N ALA A 284 -20.60 -7.47 -11.35
CA ALA A 284 -21.33 -6.43 -12.07
C ALA A 284 -21.55 -6.92 -13.51
N LEU A 285 -22.79 -7.24 -13.87
CA LEU A 285 -23.11 -7.63 -15.24
C LEU A 285 -23.04 -6.40 -16.18
N ASP A 286 -22.61 -6.64 -17.41
CA ASP A 286 -22.68 -5.64 -18.48
C ASP A 286 -24.10 -5.55 -19.07
N GLU A 287 -24.25 -4.69 -20.08
CA GLU A 287 -25.48 -4.52 -20.87
C GLU A 287 -25.97 -5.80 -21.56
N ASN A 288 -25.10 -6.79 -21.76
CA ASN A 288 -25.41 -8.09 -22.36
C ASN A 288 -25.62 -9.18 -21.30
N GLY A 289 -25.67 -8.83 -20.02
CA GLY A 289 -25.84 -9.78 -18.92
C GLY A 289 -24.62 -10.68 -18.69
N LYS A 290 -23.42 -10.23 -19.03
CA LYS A 290 -22.17 -11.00 -18.87
C LYS A 290 -21.20 -10.30 -17.92
N ALA A 291 -20.33 -11.08 -17.29
CA ALA A 291 -19.16 -10.56 -16.59
C ALA A 291 -18.02 -11.58 -16.58
N GLU A 292 -16.79 -11.10 -16.52
CA GLU A 292 -15.58 -11.92 -16.39
C GLU A 292 -14.66 -11.39 -15.30
N GLY A 293 -13.89 -12.29 -14.70
CA GLY A 293 -12.85 -11.92 -13.75
C GLY A 293 -11.80 -12.99 -13.61
N VAL A 294 -10.68 -12.60 -13.00
CA VAL A 294 -9.52 -13.47 -12.83
C VAL A 294 -9.03 -13.39 -11.41
N LEU A 295 -8.59 -14.53 -10.88
CA LEU A 295 -7.97 -14.66 -9.56
C LEU A 295 -6.62 -15.36 -9.71
N PHE A 296 -5.56 -14.73 -9.20
CA PHE A 296 -4.22 -15.31 -9.10
C PHE A 296 -3.90 -15.71 -7.66
N GLU A 297 -3.49 -16.97 -7.48
CA GLU A 297 -3.12 -17.55 -6.19
C GLU A 297 -1.78 -18.29 -6.31
N TYR A 298 -0.95 -18.22 -5.27
CA TYR A 298 0.39 -18.83 -5.21
C TYR A 298 0.85 -18.92 -3.74
N ALA A 299 2.06 -19.44 -3.49
CA ALA A 299 2.60 -19.70 -2.15
C ALA A 299 2.75 -18.48 -1.22
N GLY A 300 2.64 -17.26 -1.74
CA GLY A 300 2.73 -16.02 -0.95
C GLY A 300 4.16 -15.53 -0.68
N ASP A 301 5.15 -16.41 -0.61
CA ASP A 301 6.59 -16.08 -0.50
C ASP A 301 7.37 -16.97 -1.50
N GLY A 302 8.48 -16.47 -2.04
CA GLY A 302 9.33 -17.22 -2.99
C GLY A 302 9.08 -16.97 -4.49
N TYR A 303 9.77 -17.74 -5.34
CA TYR A 303 9.86 -17.58 -6.80
C TYR A 303 9.22 -18.73 -7.59
N GLU A 304 8.53 -19.64 -6.92
CA GLU A 304 7.97 -20.86 -7.50
C GLU A 304 6.96 -20.54 -8.61
N PHE A 305 6.23 -19.43 -8.48
CA PHE A 305 5.30 -18.94 -9.50
C PHE A 305 5.97 -18.69 -10.86
N THR A 306 7.28 -18.41 -10.93
CA THR A 306 7.99 -18.22 -12.21
C THR A 306 8.20 -19.54 -12.96
N HIS A 307 8.06 -20.67 -12.26
CA HIS A 307 8.19 -22.02 -12.82
C HIS A 307 6.82 -22.70 -13.03
N GLY A 308 5.73 -21.93 -12.94
CA GLY A 308 4.37 -22.43 -13.14
C GLY A 308 3.63 -22.83 -11.86
N GLU A 309 4.25 -22.73 -10.67
CA GLU A 309 3.63 -23.06 -9.39
C GLU A 309 2.72 -21.94 -8.88
N TYR A 310 1.57 -21.82 -9.53
CA TYR A 310 0.49 -20.91 -9.20
C TYR A 310 -0.84 -21.47 -9.71
N LEU A 311 -1.94 -20.81 -9.36
CA LEU A 311 -3.27 -21.01 -9.91
C LEU A 311 -3.82 -19.68 -10.43
N LEU A 312 -4.07 -19.59 -11.73
CA LEU A 312 -4.94 -18.56 -12.31
C LEU A 312 -6.31 -19.17 -12.54
N THR A 313 -7.35 -18.55 -12.00
CA THR A 313 -8.74 -18.94 -12.23
C THR A 313 -9.45 -17.87 -13.03
N TYR A 314 -10.09 -18.26 -14.12
CA TYR A 314 -10.92 -17.37 -14.93
C TYR A 314 -12.39 -17.71 -14.71
N TYR A 315 -13.11 -16.76 -14.10
CA TYR A 315 -14.54 -16.85 -13.85
C TYR A 315 -15.31 -16.13 -14.96
N SER A 316 -16.45 -16.71 -15.35
CA SER A 316 -17.45 -16.06 -16.19
C SER A 316 -18.81 -16.13 -15.52
N ALA A 317 -19.55 -15.04 -15.54
CA ALA A 317 -20.95 -14.97 -15.14
C ALA A 317 -21.79 -14.65 -16.38
N LYS A 318 -22.91 -15.34 -16.53
CA LYS A 318 -23.87 -15.09 -17.61
C LYS A 318 -25.28 -15.16 -17.08
N LEU A 319 -26.07 -14.12 -17.37
CA LEU A 319 -27.51 -14.13 -17.22
C LEU A 319 -28.14 -14.90 -18.37
N ASP A 320 -28.88 -15.96 -18.05
CA ASP A 320 -29.73 -16.68 -19.00
C ASP A 320 -31.16 -16.71 -18.46
N SER A 321 -32.10 -16.22 -19.27
CA SER A 321 -33.52 -16.12 -18.96
C SER A 321 -33.80 -15.37 -17.64
N MET A 322 -33.74 -16.06 -16.49
CA MET A 322 -33.96 -15.49 -15.15
C MET A 322 -32.92 -15.94 -14.12
N ALA A 323 -31.76 -16.47 -14.52
CA ALA A 323 -30.73 -16.90 -13.59
C ALA A 323 -29.33 -16.49 -14.05
N VAL A 324 -28.51 -16.05 -13.11
CA VAL A 324 -27.08 -15.85 -13.33
C VAL A 324 -26.36 -17.17 -13.03
N THR A 325 -25.61 -17.66 -14.00
CA THR A 325 -24.72 -18.81 -13.82
C THR A 325 -23.28 -18.32 -13.79
N VAL A 326 -22.56 -18.67 -12.73
CA VAL A 326 -21.14 -18.39 -12.55
C VAL A 326 -20.37 -19.69 -12.67
N LYS A 327 -19.33 -19.69 -13.50
CA LYS A 327 -18.49 -20.87 -13.74
C LYS A 327 -17.03 -20.51 -13.92
N VAL A 328 -16.16 -21.48 -13.68
CA VAL A 328 -14.75 -21.42 -14.09
C VAL A 328 -14.65 -21.91 -15.53
N PHE A 329 -14.27 -21.04 -16.47
CA PHE A 329 -14.14 -21.43 -17.88
C PHE A 329 -12.71 -21.77 -18.27
N LYS A 330 -11.72 -21.34 -17.49
CA LYS A 330 -10.30 -21.62 -17.74
C LYS A 330 -9.52 -21.61 -16.43
N SER A 331 -8.46 -22.42 -16.37
CA SER A 331 -7.46 -22.37 -15.30
C SER A 331 -6.06 -22.51 -15.89
N GLU A 332 -5.06 -21.88 -15.27
CA GLU A 332 -3.65 -21.99 -15.64
C GLU A 332 -2.76 -22.18 -14.41
N GLY A 333 -1.56 -22.71 -14.62
CA GLY A 333 -0.60 -23.05 -13.58
C GLY A 333 -0.74 -24.49 -13.09
N SER A 334 0.22 -24.93 -12.27
CA SER A 334 0.31 -26.33 -11.80
C SER A 334 -0.40 -26.58 -10.47
N TRP A 335 -0.81 -25.52 -9.76
CA TRP A 335 -1.47 -25.67 -8.47
C TRP A 335 -2.88 -26.24 -8.61
N LYS A 336 -3.22 -27.14 -7.68
CA LYS A 336 -4.57 -27.70 -7.58
C LYS A 336 -5.49 -26.68 -6.92
N ARG A 337 -6.67 -26.49 -7.51
CA ARG A 337 -7.74 -25.68 -6.93
C ARG A 337 -8.15 -26.25 -5.56
N PRO A 338 -8.23 -25.42 -4.50
CA PRO A 338 -8.76 -25.84 -3.21
C PRO A 338 -10.27 -26.03 -3.30
N LYS A 339 -10.81 -26.98 -2.53
CA LYS A 339 -12.25 -27.14 -2.39
C LYS A 339 -12.73 -26.30 -1.20
N ARG A 340 -13.24 -25.10 -1.49
CA ARG A 340 -13.68 -24.09 -0.50
C ARG A 340 -15.07 -23.57 -0.83
N ASN A 341 -15.72 -22.91 0.12
CA ASN A 341 -17.00 -22.27 -0.16
C ASN A 341 -16.79 -21.05 -1.05
N LEU A 342 -17.75 -20.84 -1.95
CA LEU A 342 -17.80 -19.68 -2.84
C LEU A 342 -19.10 -18.92 -2.58
N LYS A 343 -19.00 -17.66 -2.18
CA LYS A 343 -20.15 -16.75 -2.11
C LYS A 343 -20.15 -15.82 -3.31
N ILE A 344 -21.14 -15.94 -4.18
CA ILE A 344 -21.33 -14.98 -5.28
C ILE A 344 -22.27 -13.87 -4.83
N ASN A 345 -21.97 -12.63 -5.22
CA ASN A 345 -22.77 -11.44 -4.92
C ASN A 345 -22.97 -10.68 -6.22
N VAL A 346 -24.20 -10.67 -6.75
CA VAL A 346 -24.55 -9.98 -8.00
C VAL A 346 -25.09 -8.60 -7.65
N LEU A 347 -24.45 -7.56 -8.20
CA LEU A 347 -24.86 -6.16 -8.03
C LEU A 347 -26.12 -5.87 -8.84
N LEU A 348 -27.10 -5.25 -8.20
CA LEU A 348 -28.38 -4.86 -8.81
C LEU A 348 -28.47 -3.35 -9.13
N GLY A 349 -27.60 -2.54 -8.54
CA GLY A 349 -27.65 -1.07 -8.59
C GLY A 349 -27.86 -0.46 -7.20
N GLY A 350 -27.53 0.83 -7.02
CA GLY A 350 -27.71 1.55 -5.76
C GLY A 350 -27.03 0.93 -4.52
N GLY A 351 -26.02 0.07 -4.72
CA GLY A 351 -25.37 -0.71 -3.65
C GLY A 351 -26.06 -2.03 -3.29
N ALA A 352 -27.25 -2.31 -3.83
CA ALA A 352 -27.96 -3.55 -3.56
C ALA A 352 -27.29 -4.75 -4.22
N MET A 353 -27.24 -5.87 -3.48
CA MET A 353 -26.72 -7.14 -3.97
C MET A 353 -27.66 -8.28 -3.60
N ILE A 354 -27.63 -9.33 -4.41
CA ILE A 354 -28.20 -10.64 -4.07
C ILE A 354 -27.09 -11.68 -4.11
N SER A 355 -27.17 -12.66 -3.22
CA SER A 355 -26.09 -13.62 -3.02
C SER A 355 -26.56 -15.06 -3.12
N ALA A 356 -25.65 -15.93 -3.53
CA ALA A 356 -25.81 -17.39 -3.43
C ALA A 356 -24.50 -18.01 -2.92
N LEU A 357 -24.63 -19.17 -2.28
CA LEU A 357 -23.50 -19.99 -1.85
C LEU A 357 -23.31 -21.14 -2.83
N GLY A 358 -22.06 -21.53 -3.04
CA GLY A 358 -21.65 -22.65 -3.85
C GLY A 358 -20.25 -23.13 -3.46
N VAL A 359 -19.62 -23.87 -4.35
CA VAL A 359 -18.26 -24.42 -4.15
C VAL A 359 -17.36 -23.88 -5.25
N ASP A 360 -16.15 -23.42 -4.89
CA ASP A 360 -15.19 -22.90 -5.87
C ASP A 360 -14.79 -23.99 -6.88
N GLY A 361 -14.97 -23.70 -8.16
CA GLY A 361 -14.74 -24.63 -9.28
C GLY A 361 -15.97 -25.35 -9.80
N GLU A 362 -17.08 -25.34 -9.06
CA GLU A 362 -18.38 -25.86 -9.53
C GLU A 362 -19.24 -24.72 -10.11
N ASP A 363 -20.24 -25.08 -10.93
CA ASP A 363 -21.20 -24.10 -11.45
C ASP A 363 -22.10 -23.61 -10.30
N VAL A 364 -22.18 -22.29 -10.14
CA VAL A 364 -23.05 -21.66 -9.13
C VAL A 364 -24.17 -20.92 -9.83
N HIS A 365 -25.42 -21.26 -9.49
CA HIS A 365 -26.61 -20.65 -10.05
C HIS A 365 -27.28 -19.72 -9.03
N LEU A 366 -27.69 -18.55 -9.49
CA LEU A 366 -28.43 -17.57 -8.70
C LEU A 366 -29.67 -17.14 -9.49
N ALA A 367 -30.84 -17.40 -8.91
CA ALA A 367 -32.10 -16.95 -9.49
C ALA A 367 -32.25 -15.44 -9.34
N MET A 368 -32.50 -14.74 -10.45
CA MET A 368 -32.79 -13.32 -10.45
C MET A 368 -34.22 -13.08 -9.94
N PRO A 369 -34.41 -12.18 -8.98
CA PRO A 369 -35.75 -11.81 -8.53
C PRO A 369 -36.50 -11.04 -9.63
N PRO A 370 -37.84 -10.99 -9.58
CA PRO A 370 -38.63 -10.16 -10.48
C PRO A 370 -38.22 -8.69 -10.41
N GLU A 371 -38.38 -7.96 -11.51
CA GLU A 371 -37.97 -6.55 -11.64
C GLU A 371 -38.56 -5.66 -10.54
N SER A 372 -39.83 -5.85 -10.16
CA SER A 372 -40.46 -5.12 -9.05
C SER A 372 -39.72 -5.32 -7.72
N LYS A 373 -39.22 -6.52 -7.46
CA LYS A 373 -38.42 -6.82 -6.26
C LYS A 373 -37.01 -6.26 -6.38
N VAL A 374 -36.40 -6.25 -7.56
CA VAL A 374 -35.12 -5.57 -7.82
C VAL A 374 -35.24 -4.08 -7.49
N CYS A 375 -36.24 -3.39 -8.05
CA CYS A 375 -36.49 -1.97 -7.79
C CYS A 375 -36.64 -1.68 -6.28
N ASN A 376 -37.40 -2.53 -5.57
CA ASN A 376 -37.55 -2.39 -4.11
C ASN A 376 -36.24 -2.58 -3.35
N LEU A 377 -35.40 -3.54 -3.75
CA LEU A 377 -34.10 -3.78 -3.11
C LEU A 377 -33.14 -2.61 -3.34
N VAL A 378 -33.08 -2.08 -4.56
CA VAL A 378 -32.26 -0.91 -4.92
C VAL A 378 -32.71 0.31 -4.11
N ALA A 379 -34.01 0.63 -4.12
CA ALA A 379 -34.55 1.76 -3.36
C ALA A 379 -34.29 1.63 -1.85
N SER A 380 -34.42 0.41 -1.31
CA SER A 380 -34.14 0.14 0.11
C SER A 380 -32.66 0.33 0.45
N SER A 381 -31.76 -0.12 -0.42
CA SER A 381 -30.31 0.07 -0.26
C SER A 381 -29.93 1.55 -0.29
N GLU A 382 -30.44 2.31 -1.26
CA GLU A 382 -30.17 3.74 -1.38
C GLU A 382 -30.73 4.53 -0.18
N LEU A 383 -31.93 4.19 0.27
CA LEU A 383 -32.52 4.80 1.46
C LEU A 383 -31.71 4.48 2.73
N ALA A 384 -31.27 3.23 2.91
CA ALA A 384 -30.45 2.83 4.03
C ALA A 384 -29.11 3.59 4.04
N ARG A 385 -28.46 3.70 2.87
CA ARG A 385 -27.22 4.44 2.70
C ARG A 385 -27.39 5.94 2.97
N LYS A 386 -28.48 6.55 2.48
CA LYS A 386 -28.80 7.95 2.77
C LYS A 386 -28.98 8.19 4.27
N LYS A 387 -29.78 7.36 4.94
CA LYS A 387 -29.97 7.43 6.41
C LYS A 387 -28.65 7.26 7.17
N LEU A 388 -27.78 6.36 6.72
CA LEU A 388 -26.46 6.16 7.33
C LEU A 388 -25.62 7.44 7.27
N PHE A 389 -25.57 8.11 6.12
CA PHE A 389 -24.83 9.37 5.96
C PHE A 389 -25.47 10.57 6.68
N GLU A 390 -26.77 10.53 6.98
CA GLU A 390 -27.41 11.52 7.86
C GLU A 390 -27.00 11.34 9.34
N ILE A 391 -26.63 10.13 9.75
CA ILE A 391 -26.26 9.78 11.13
C ILE A 391 -24.74 9.94 11.35
N ILE A 392 -23.93 9.45 10.41
CA ILE A 392 -22.47 9.49 10.52
C ILE A 392 -21.97 10.85 10.07
N ARG A 393 -21.34 11.58 11.00
CA ARG A 393 -20.68 12.85 10.67
C ARG A 393 -19.27 12.59 10.12
N PRO A 394 -18.85 13.31 9.07
CA PRO A 394 -17.46 13.29 8.64
C PRO A 394 -16.57 13.75 9.79
N ILE A 395 -15.33 13.27 9.81
CA ILE A 395 -14.31 13.81 10.70
C ILE A 395 -14.15 15.30 10.36
N PRO A 396 -14.38 16.22 11.32
CA PRO A 396 -14.38 17.64 11.02
C PRO A 396 -12.96 18.10 10.64
N ASP A 397 -12.86 18.92 9.60
CA ASP A 397 -11.64 19.66 9.31
C ASP A 397 -11.58 20.86 10.25
N ILE A 398 -10.56 20.90 11.12
CA ILE A 398 -10.38 21.99 12.07
C ILE A 398 -9.46 23.04 11.43
N ASP A 399 -10.04 23.90 10.61
CA ASP A 399 -9.36 25.03 9.95
C ASP A 399 -9.90 26.38 10.46
N GLU A 400 -9.77 26.69 11.75
CA GLU A 400 -9.63 28.09 12.20
C GLU A 400 -8.74 28.17 13.45
N PRO A 401 -7.55 28.80 13.37
CA PRO A 401 -6.83 29.19 14.57
C PRO A 401 -7.53 30.42 15.18
N GLU A 402 -8.30 30.20 16.26
CA GLU A 402 -8.64 31.29 17.16
C GLU A 402 -7.34 31.82 17.79
N SER A 403 -6.92 32.99 17.31
CA SER A 403 -5.93 33.89 17.89
C SER A 403 -4.46 33.44 17.90
N GLN A 404 -3.63 34.37 17.45
CA GLN A 404 -2.17 34.33 17.47
C GLN A 404 -1.64 34.12 18.90
N GLN A 405 -0.83 33.08 19.12
CA GLN A 405 0.26 33.16 20.10
C GLN A 405 1.54 32.52 19.55
N GLU A 406 2.59 33.32 19.58
CA GLU A 406 3.96 32.98 19.21
C GLU A 406 4.56 31.91 20.12
N GLY A 407 5.37 31.03 19.52
CA GLY A 407 6.57 30.46 20.16
C GLY A 407 6.37 29.28 21.11
N ALA A 408 6.64 28.07 20.62
CA ALA A 408 7.11 26.97 21.46
C ALA A 408 8.19 26.16 20.72
N GLU A 409 9.46 26.30 21.13
CA GLU A 409 10.54 25.42 20.71
C GLU A 409 10.26 23.97 21.16
N PHE A 410 10.52 23.01 20.27
CA PHE A 410 10.33 21.59 20.54
C PHE A 410 11.36 21.06 21.55
N SER A 411 10.88 20.53 22.68
CA SER A 411 11.68 19.76 23.63
C SER A 411 12.17 18.45 22.99
N LYS A 412 13.49 18.23 22.98
CA LYS A 412 14.18 17.02 22.47
C LYS A 412 14.29 15.89 23.51
N THR A 413 13.60 16.02 24.64
CA THR A 413 13.77 15.11 25.78
C THR A 413 12.79 13.93 25.68
N LEU A 414 13.29 12.72 25.97
CA LEU A 414 12.48 11.51 26.03
C LEU A 414 11.39 11.66 27.09
N VAL A 415 10.13 11.38 26.73
CA VAL A 415 9.00 11.49 27.66
C VAL A 415 8.47 10.10 27.96
N ASP A 416 8.58 9.71 29.24
CA ASP A 416 7.94 8.52 29.78
C ASP A 416 6.62 8.95 30.44
N LEU A 417 5.49 8.62 29.81
CA LEU A 417 4.16 8.89 30.38
C LEU A 417 3.59 7.60 30.96
N LYS A 418 3.08 7.69 32.20
CA LYS A 418 2.43 6.59 32.91
C LYS A 418 0.98 6.96 33.15
N SER A 419 0.05 6.20 32.59
CA SER A 419 -1.39 6.38 32.84
C SER A 419 -2.07 5.01 32.92
N GLY A 420 -2.72 4.72 34.05
CA GLY A 420 -3.34 3.43 34.32
C GLY A 420 -2.41 2.23 34.08
N ASP A 421 -2.93 1.25 33.35
CA ASP A 421 -2.22 0.03 32.97
C ASP A 421 -1.21 0.21 31.82
N TRP A 422 -0.99 1.43 31.34
CA TRP A 422 -0.14 1.68 30.18
C TRP A 422 1.15 2.44 30.54
N LEU A 423 2.26 2.00 29.95
CA LEU A 423 3.53 2.72 29.92
C LEU A 423 3.79 3.18 28.49
N LEU A 424 3.82 4.50 28.32
CA LEU A 424 4.06 5.15 27.03
C LEU A 424 5.49 5.69 27.00
N LYS A 425 6.25 5.33 25.98
CA LYS A 425 7.55 5.93 25.69
C LYS A 425 7.46 6.69 24.38
N VAL A 426 7.68 7.99 24.45
CA VAL A 426 7.65 8.88 23.30
C VAL A 426 9.09 9.28 22.96
N VAL A 427 9.54 8.89 21.76
CA VAL A 427 10.83 9.29 21.23
C VAL A 427 10.59 10.33 20.13
N PRO A 428 11.08 11.58 20.30
CA PRO A 428 11.05 12.56 19.22
C PRO A 428 11.86 12.07 18.02
N TRP A 429 11.29 12.18 16.82
CA TRP A 429 11.95 11.87 15.56
C TRP A 429 11.69 13.00 14.55
N ILE A 430 12.57 13.18 13.56
CA ILE A 430 12.37 14.20 12.54
C ILE A 430 11.32 13.67 11.55
N GLY A 431 10.14 14.31 11.54
CA GLY A 431 8.96 13.86 10.80
C GLY A 431 7.88 13.17 11.66
N GLY A 432 8.02 13.14 13.00
CA GLY A 432 6.97 12.64 13.89
C GLY A 432 7.43 12.17 15.27
N ARG A 433 6.59 11.40 15.96
CA ARG A 433 6.93 10.77 17.26
C ARG A 433 6.84 9.27 17.12
N ILE A 434 7.87 8.55 17.58
CA ILE A 434 7.77 7.09 17.75
C ILE A 434 7.15 6.86 19.12
N ILE A 435 6.02 6.16 19.12
CA ILE A 435 5.27 5.87 20.34
C ILE A 435 5.35 4.36 20.59
N SER A 436 5.98 4.00 21.70
CA SER A 436 5.95 2.63 22.23
C SER A 436 4.98 2.57 23.38
N MET A 437 3.94 1.74 23.27
CA MET A 437 2.96 1.48 24.31
C MET A 437 3.16 0.09 24.88
N LYS A 438 3.29 -0.01 26.20
CA LYS A 438 3.31 -1.30 26.90
C LYS A 438 2.11 -1.40 27.84
N HIS A 439 1.25 -2.39 27.61
CA HIS A 439 0.23 -2.76 28.58
C HIS A 439 0.89 -3.55 29.71
N ARG A 440 0.86 -3.03 30.93
CA ARG A 440 1.57 -3.60 32.08
C ARG A 440 1.06 -4.99 32.47
N PRO A 441 -0.26 -5.27 32.52
CA PRO A 441 -0.75 -6.58 32.94
C PRO A 441 -0.42 -7.71 31.95
N THR A 442 -0.50 -7.43 30.64
CA THR A 442 -0.33 -8.47 29.60
C THR A 442 1.07 -8.49 28.97
N GLY A 443 1.89 -7.47 29.24
CA GLY A 443 3.24 -7.34 28.66
C GLY A 443 3.26 -6.99 27.16
N MET A 444 2.08 -6.79 26.56
CA MET A 444 1.90 -6.57 25.13
C MET A 444 2.49 -5.21 24.72
N LEU A 445 3.32 -5.22 23.68
CA LEU A 445 4.07 -4.07 23.21
C LEU A 445 3.54 -3.66 21.82
N CYS A 446 2.97 -2.45 21.74
CA CYS A 446 2.52 -1.86 20.48
C CYS A 446 3.50 -0.77 20.07
N PHE A 447 3.98 -0.85 18.82
CA PHE A 447 4.76 0.20 18.18
C PHE A 447 3.89 0.88 17.13
N CYS A 448 3.61 2.18 17.33
CA CYS A 448 3.01 3.01 16.30
C CYS A 448 4.09 3.91 15.69
N CYS A 449 4.37 3.71 14.40
CA CYS A 449 4.84 4.80 13.54
C CYS A 449 3.60 5.46 12.97
N ALA A 450 3.39 6.75 13.26
CA ALA A 450 2.37 7.53 12.57
C ALA A 450 2.78 7.68 11.09
N ILE A 451 2.26 6.81 10.22
CA ILE A 451 2.31 6.96 8.76
C ILE A 451 0.84 7.03 8.32
N TYR A 452 0.47 8.19 7.77
CA TYR A 452 -0.92 8.62 7.58
C TYR A 452 -1.71 7.76 6.57
N THR A 453 -3.03 7.77 6.75
CA THR A 453 -4.05 6.84 6.22
C THR A 453 -4.18 6.78 4.69
N LEU A 454 -3.93 7.87 3.97
CA LEU A 454 -3.91 7.85 2.49
C LEU A 454 -2.62 7.19 1.96
N GLN A 455 -1.51 7.41 2.66
CA GLN A 455 -0.23 6.77 2.41
C GLN A 455 -0.29 5.29 2.82
N ALA A 456 -1.05 4.90 3.85
CA ALA A 456 -1.31 3.49 4.14
C ALA A 456 -2.08 2.77 2.99
N TRP A 457 -2.86 3.49 2.19
CA TRP A 457 -3.52 2.97 0.99
C TRP A 457 -2.59 2.99 -0.26
N LEU A 458 -1.86 4.08 -0.49
CA LEU A 458 -1.06 4.32 -1.70
C LEU A 458 0.42 3.89 -1.61
N SER A 459 1.01 3.72 -0.41
CA SER A 459 2.45 3.38 -0.24
C SER A 459 2.86 2.04 -0.84
N TYR A 460 1.90 1.26 -1.32
CA TYR A 460 2.14 -0.02 -1.97
C TYR A 460 1.78 -0.03 -3.46
N VAL A 461 1.33 1.10 -4.04
CA VAL A 461 0.62 1.09 -5.34
C VAL A 461 1.22 2.04 -6.39
N GLN A 462 2.24 2.86 -6.10
CA GLN A 462 2.66 3.90 -7.06
C GLN A 462 3.90 3.59 -7.95
N TYR A 463 3.60 3.51 -9.26
CA TYR A 463 4.36 3.86 -10.49
C TYR A 463 5.19 2.81 -11.26
N PRO A 464 5.26 2.97 -12.61
CA PRO A 464 6.29 3.85 -13.18
C PRO A 464 5.77 5.09 -13.93
N LYS A 465 6.68 6.08 -13.95
CA LYS A 465 6.63 7.49 -14.35
C LYS A 465 6.42 7.76 -15.84
N GLU A 466 5.93 8.97 -16.11
CA GLU A 466 6.33 9.88 -17.21
C GLU A 466 6.81 9.21 -18.52
N MET A 467 5.92 9.13 -19.51
CA MET A 467 6.33 9.21 -20.91
C MET A 467 6.61 10.68 -21.23
N CYS A 468 7.88 11.09 -21.24
CA CYS A 468 8.30 12.19 -22.11
C CYS A 468 8.23 11.70 -23.55
N TYR A 469 7.24 12.17 -24.31
CA TYR A 469 7.30 12.13 -25.76
C TYR A 469 8.38 13.10 -26.23
N PHE A 470 9.51 12.58 -26.70
CA PHE A 470 10.31 13.32 -27.68
C PHE A 470 9.66 13.11 -29.04
N ILE A 471 8.96 14.14 -29.52
CA ILE A 471 8.62 14.27 -30.93
C ILE A 471 9.94 14.63 -31.62
N ASN A 472 10.52 13.68 -32.36
CA ASN A 472 11.52 13.99 -33.37
C ASN A 472 10.87 14.89 -34.43
N ARG A 473 11.54 16.00 -34.76
CA ARG A 473 11.58 16.50 -36.13
C ARG A 473 12.93 16.15 -36.72
#